data_AF-B6WTK8-F1
#
_entry.id   AF-B6WTK8-F1
#
_cell.length_a   1.000
_cell.length_b   1.000
_cell.length_c   1.000
_cell.angle_alpha   90.00
_cell.angle_beta   90.00
_cell.angle_gamma   90.00
#
_symmetry.space_group_name_H-M   'P 1'
#
loop_
_entity.id
_entity.type
_entity.pdbx_description
1 polymer ?
#
loop_
_entity_poly.entity_id
_entity_poly.type
_entity_poly.pdbx_seq_one_letter_code
_entity_poly.pdbx_strand_id
1 'polypeptide(L)'
;MSVDDVTVVFFARHPERKVACVVGWYRNALVFRKEQQEFLDGQKVKYSAKARAEDCICLQEQERSFAIPSGHIVKGGYGQGTMWYADSDAPAIVALRKQLETYLLRY
;
A
#
# COMPACT_ATOMS: atom_id res chain seq x y z
N MET A 1 -14.58 -6.60 -13.01
CA MET A 1 -14.81 -5.30 -12.33
C MET A 1 -13.49 -4.81 -11.80
N SER A 2 -13.12 -3.61 -12.19
CA SER A 2 -11.88 -2.93 -11.84
C SER A 2 -12.16 -1.43 -11.67
N VAL A 3 -11.26 -0.73 -11.01
CA VAL A 3 -11.28 0.73 -10.85
C VAL A 3 -9.90 1.26 -11.21
N ASP A 4 -9.85 2.34 -11.97
CA ASP A 4 -8.64 3.06 -12.38
C ASP A 4 -8.37 4.27 -11.47
N ASP A 5 -7.24 4.92 -11.70
CA ASP A 5 -6.81 6.12 -10.97
C ASP A 5 -6.74 5.94 -9.44
N VAL A 6 -6.30 4.76 -8.99
CA VAL A 6 -6.12 4.45 -7.57
C VAL A 6 -4.66 4.53 -7.19
N THR A 7 -4.37 5.17 -6.06
CA THR A 7 -3.07 5.03 -5.40
C THR A 7 -3.08 3.78 -4.52
N VAL A 8 -2.24 2.80 -4.87
CA VAL A 8 -2.05 1.57 -4.08
C VAL A 8 -0.77 1.69 -3.27
N VAL A 9 -0.88 1.67 -1.95
CA VAL A 9 0.27 1.77 -1.03
C VAL A 9 0.65 0.38 -0.53
N PHE A 10 1.93 0.02 -0.69
CA PHE A 10 2.49 -1.21 -0.16
C PHE A 10 3.16 -0.94 1.18
N PHE A 11 3.02 -1.87 2.12
CA PHE A 11 3.69 -1.82 3.40
C PHE A 11 4.22 -3.19 3.80
N ALA A 12 5.31 -3.18 4.57
CA ALA A 12 5.92 -4.38 5.11
C ALA A 12 6.52 -4.09 6.48
N ARG A 13 6.93 -5.16 7.17
CA ARG A 13 7.64 -5.05 8.44
C ARG A 13 8.96 -4.31 8.21
N HIS A 14 9.22 -3.27 8.99
CA HIS A 14 10.54 -2.64 8.97
C HIS A 14 11.56 -3.64 9.55
N PRO A 15 12.75 -3.81 8.96
CA PRO A 15 13.75 -4.76 9.45
C PRO A 15 14.25 -4.39 10.86
N GLU A 16 14.54 -3.12 11.11
CA GLU A 16 14.99 -2.65 12.43
C GLU A 16 13.85 -2.23 13.39
N ARG A 17 12.77 -1.64 12.87
CA ARG A 17 11.68 -1.14 13.70
C ARG A 17 10.64 -2.22 13.93
N LYS A 18 10.16 -2.34 15.16
CA LYS A 18 9.06 -3.27 15.50
C LYS A 18 7.68 -2.77 15.03
N VAL A 19 7.59 -2.10 13.87
CA VAL A 19 6.34 -1.64 13.24
C VAL A 19 6.31 -2.00 11.75
N ALA A 20 5.11 -2.09 11.17
CA ALA A 20 4.95 -2.10 9.72
C ALA A 20 5.09 -0.67 9.20
N CYS A 21 5.69 -0.51 8.02
CA CYS A 21 5.92 0.78 7.39
C CYS A 21 5.64 0.73 5.90
N VAL A 22 5.29 1.88 5.30
CA VAL A 22 5.18 2.03 3.85
C VAL A 22 6.52 1.71 3.20
N VAL A 23 6.49 0.86 2.17
CA VAL A 23 7.68 0.44 1.41
C VAL A 23 7.64 0.90 -0.04
N GLY A 24 6.53 1.45 -0.50
CA GLY A 24 6.36 1.87 -1.87
C GLY A 24 4.89 2.06 -2.23
N TRP A 25 4.65 2.48 -3.46
CA TRP A 25 3.30 2.69 -3.97
C TRP A 25 3.27 2.63 -5.49
N TYR A 26 2.08 2.36 -6.02
CA TYR A 26 1.73 2.54 -7.42
C TYR A 26 0.70 3.66 -7.52
N ARG A 27 1.01 4.71 -8.30
CA ARG A 27 0.03 5.74 -8.66
C ARG A 27 -0.69 5.34 -9.94
N ASN A 28 -1.84 5.98 -10.19
CA ASN A 28 -2.62 5.78 -11.41
C ASN A 28 -2.90 4.29 -11.68
N ALA A 29 -3.07 3.48 -10.62
CA ALA A 29 -3.12 2.04 -10.74
C ALA A 29 -4.53 1.57 -11.13
N LEU A 30 -4.57 0.50 -11.92
CA LEU A 30 -5.79 -0.28 -12.18
C LEU A 30 -5.89 -1.37 -11.12
N VAL A 31 -6.92 -1.32 -10.29
CA VAL A 31 -7.18 -2.28 -9.20
C VAL A 31 -8.35 -3.18 -9.55
N PHE A 32 -8.18 -4.49 -9.39
CA PHE A 32 -9.17 -5.50 -9.72
C PHE A 32 -9.88 -6.00 -8.47
N ARG A 33 -11.21 -6.15 -8.55
CA ARG A 33 -12.00 -6.74 -7.45
C ARG A 33 -11.62 -8.19 -7.17
N LYS A 34 -11.27 -8.94 -8.22
CA LYS A 34 -10.80 -10.32 -8.15
C LYS A 34 -9.36 -10.36 -8.61
N GLU A 35 -8.57 -11.17 -7.95
CA GLU A 35 -7.19 -11.44 -8.35
C GLU A 35 -7.13 -11.89 -9.82
N GLN A 36 -6.21 -11.29 -10.56
CA GLN A 36 -5.87 -11.63 -11.94
C GLN A 36 -4.68 -12.60 -11.95
N GLN A 37 -4.49 -13.27 -13.09
CA GLN A 37 -3.42 -14.25 -13.28
C GLN A 37 -2.69 -13.97 -14.58
N GLU A 38 -1.38 -14.12 -14.58
CA GLU A 38 -0.52 -13.94 -15.75
C GLU A 38 0.68 -14.89 -15.65
N PHE A 39 1.36 -15.14 -16.77
CA PHE A 39 2.62 -15.87 -16.80
C PHE A 39 3.78 -14.90 -16.97
N LEU A 40 4.66 -14.82 -15.97
CA LEU A 40 5.88 -14.03 -15.98
C LEU A 40 7.07 -14.99 -15.88
N ASP A 41 8.00 -14.96 -16.83
CA ASP A 41 9.18 -15.84 -16.89
C ASP A 41 8.85 -17.33 -16.69
N GLY A 42 7.75 -17.78 -17.31
CA GLY A 42 7.27 -19.17 -17.21
C GLY A 42 6.57 -19.51 -15.89
N GLN A 43 6.45 -18.56 -14.95
CA GLN A 43 5.77 -18.74 -13.67
C GLN A 43 4.40 -18.08 -13.67
N LYS A 44 3.40 -18.77 -13.12
CA LYS A 44 2.07 -18.22 -12.96
C LYS A 44 2.04 -17.28 -11.76
N VAL A 45 1.92 -15.98 -12.03
CA VAL A 45 1.82 -14.93 -11.02
C VAL A 45 0.38 -14.50 -10.85
N LYS A 46 0.08 -13.99 -9.66
CA LYS A 46 -1.22 -13.51 -9.23
C LYS A 46 -1.09 -12.07 -8.79
N TYR A 47 -2.00 -11.22 -9.22
CA TYR A 47 -1.96 -9.80 -8.88
C TYR A 47 -3.36 -9.20 -8.73
N SER A 48 -3.48 -8.14 -7.92
CA SER A 48 -4.73 -7.40 -7.75
C SER A 48 -4.65 -5.95 -8.19
N ALA A 49 -3.44 -5.47 -8.53
CA ALA A 49 -3.22 -4.13 -9.06
C ALA A 49 -2.07 -4.14 -10.07
N LYS A 50 -2.13 -3.23 -11.04
CA LYS A 50 -1.01 -2.92 -11.95
C LYS A 50 -0.98 -1.43 -12.28
N ALA A 51 0.20 -0.92 -12.57
CA ALA A 51 0.43 0.47 -12.97
C ALA A 51 1.59 0.53 -13.98
N ARG A 52 1.79 1.70 -14.60
CA ARG A 52 2.98 1.94 -15.43
C ARG A 52 4.21 2.00 -14.53
N ALA A 53 5.34 1.51 -15.02
CA ALA A 53 6.58 1.48 -14.23
C ALA A 53 7.02 2.86 -13.74
N GLU A 54 6.81 3.91 -14.54
CA GLU A 54 7.08 5.32 -14.19
C GLU A 54 6.20 5.85 -13.03
N ASP A 55 5.05 5.21 -12.78
CA ASP A 55 4.13 5.54 -11.69
C ASP A 55 4.40 4.69 -10.42
N CYS A 56 5.41 3.81 -10.45
CA CYS A 56 5.74 2.87 -9.38
C CYS A 56 6.99 3.29 -8.62
N ILE A 57 6.91 3.38 -7.30
CA ILE A 57 8.05 3.66 -6.42
C ILE A 57 8.24 2.52 -5.42
N CYS A 58 9.49 2.07 -5.28
CA CYS A 58 9.96 1.21 -4.21
C CYS A 58 10.95 2.01 -3.36
N LEU A 59 10.57 2.30 -2.11
CA LEU A 59 11.37 3.11 -1.20
C LEU A 59 12.61 2.35 -0.71
N GLN A 60 13.73 3.07 -0.66
CA GLN A 60 14.90 2.59 0.07
C GLN A 60 14.59 2.52 1.57
N GLU A 61 15.28 1.66 2.30
CA GLU A 61 14.96 1.39 3.71
C GLU A 61 14.95 2.66 4.57
N GLN A 62 15.94 3.54 4.38
CA GLN A 62 16.07 4.78 5.14
C GLN A 62 14.94 5.80 4.88
N GLU A 63 14.18 5.63 3.79
CA GLU A 63 13.06 6.52 3.42
C GLU A 63 11.73 6.05 4.03
N ARG A 64 11.68 4.84 4.60
CA ARG A 64 10.47 4.20 5.15
C ARG A 64 10.06 4.81 6.49
N SER A 65 9.50 6.01 6.41
CA SER A 65 9.19 6.86 7.56
C SER A 65 7.75 6.70 8.08
N PHE A 66 6.81 6.23 7.25
CA PHE A 66 5.40 6.13 7.61
C PHE A 66 5.09 4.78 8.25
N ALA A 67 4.77 4.77 9.55
CA ALA A 67 4.30 3.59 10.24
C ALA A 67 2.81 3.32 9.93
N ILE A 68 2.46 2.06 9.73
CA ILE A 68 1.08 1.61 9.46
C ILE A 68 0.43 1.15 10.77
N PRO A 69 -0.70 1.75 11.21
CA PRO A 69 -1.41 1.36 12.42
C PRO A 69 -1.92 -0.08 12.36
N SER A 70 -1.51 -0.92 13.31
CA SER A 70 -2.02 -2.29 13.43
C SER A 70 -3.38 -2.33 14.10
N GLY A 71 -4.27 -3.21 13.61
CA GLY A 71 -5.57 -3.50 14.21
C GLY A 71 -5.53 -3.99 15.65
N HIS A 72 -4.38 -4.50 16.11
CA HIS A 72 -4.17 -4.90 17.52
C HIS A 72 -4.05 -3.70 18.48
N ILE A 73 -3.70 -2.52 17.97
CA ILE A 73 -3.45 -1.31 18.76
C ILE A 73 -4.51 -0.25 18.45
N VAL A 74 -4.84 -0.07 17.18
CA VAL A 74 -5.78 0.94 16.68
C VAL A 74 -6.93 0.22 16.01
N LYS A 75 -8.15 0.36 16.55
CA LYS A 75 -9.36 -0.18 15.90
C LYS A 75 -9.46 0.37 14.47
N GLY A 76 -9.65 -0.53 13.51
CA GLY A 76 -9.67 -0.20 12.07
C GLY A 76 -8.29 -0.24 11.38
N GLY A 77 -7.21 -0.47 12.13
CA GLY A 77 -5.87 -0.69 11.58
C GLY A 77 -5.76 -1.99 10.79
N TYR A 78 -4.63 -2.20 10.12
CA TYR A 78 -4.45 -3.36 9.25
C TYR A 78 -4.53 -4.68 10.06
N GLY A 79 -5.18 -5.68 9.46
CA GLY A 79 -5.34 -7.02 10.01
C GLY A 79 -4.46 -8.05 9.31
N GLN A 80 -4.96 -9.28 9.20
CA GLN A 80 -4.26 -10.40 8.55
C GLN A 80 -4.56 -10.52 7.04
N GLY A 81 -5.50 -9.72 6.52
CA GLY A 81 -5.83 -9.70 5.09
C GLY A 81 -4.72 -9.06 4.25
N THR A 82 -4.63 -9.47 2.98
CA THR A 82 -3.66 -8.94 2.02
C THR A 82 -4.00 -7.53 1.52
N MET A 83 -5.26 -7.08 1.70
CA MET A 83 -5.71 -5.73 1.41
C MET A 83 -6.28 -5.04 2.65
N TRP A 84 -5.99 -3.75 2.79
CA TRP A 84 -6.52 -2.89 3.84
C TRP A 84 -6.87 -1.53 3.23
N TYR A 85 -8.09 -1.05 3.46
CA TYR A 85 -8.63 0.16 2.82
C TYR A 85 -8.41 1.45 3.62
N ALA A 86 -7.92 1.35 4.88
CA ALA A 86 -7.68 2.49 5.75
C ALA A 86 -8.88 3.47 5.86
N ASP A 87 -10.09 2.94 5.83
CA ASP A 87 -11.37 3.65 5.78
C ASP A 87 -11.90 4.07 7.16
N SER A 88 -11.24 3.65 8.23
CA SER A 88 -11.59 4.03 9.59
C SER A 88 -11.27 5.50 9.89
N ASP A 89 -12.16 6.13 10.67
CA ASP A 89 -11.99 7.49 11.20
C ASP A 89 -11.15 7.55 12.50
N ALA A 90 -10.48 6.45 12.87
CA ALA A 90 -9.55 6.50 13.99
C ALA A 90 -8.47 7.58 13.75
N PRO A 91 -8.16 8.45 14.73
CA PRO A 91 -7.27 9.59 14.52
C PRO A 91 -5.92 9.25 13.90
N ALA A 92 -5.32 8.11 14.27
CA ALA A 92 -4.06 7.64 13.71
C ALA A 92 -4.15 7.28 12.22
N ILE A 93 -5.29 6.75 11.76
CA ILE A 93 -5.51 6.36 10.36
C ILE A 93 -5.81 7.59 9.51
N VAL A 94 -6.61 8.53 10.05
CA VAL A 94 -6.84 9.84 9.40
C VAL A 94 -5.53 10.62 9.25
N ALA A 95 -4.69 10.64 10.30
CA ALA A 95 -3.39 11.30 10.26
C ALA A 95 -2.46 10.65 9.22
N LEU A 96 -2.39 9.32 9.18
CA LEU A 96 -1.63 8.58 8.17
C LEU A 96 -2.05 8.96 6.75
N ARG A 97 -3.37 8.92 6.45
CA ARG A 97 -3.90 9.28 5.12
C ARG A 97 -3.46 10.67 4.69
N LYS A 98 -3.69 11.68 5.55
CA LYS A 98 -3.30 13.08 5.26
C LYS A 98 -1.80 13.25 5.04
N GLN A 99 -0.98 12.59 5.87
CA GLN A 99 0.47 12.67 5.75
C GLN A 99 0.97 12.01 4.47
N LEU A 100 0.42 10.84 4.12
CA LEU A 100 0.75 10.15 2.87
C LEU A 100 0.30 10.93 1.65
N GLU A 101 -0.94 11.42 1.62
CA GLU A 101 -1.44 12.27 0.53
C GLU A 101 -0.51 13.47 0.31
N THR A 102 -0.13 14.18 1.38
CA THR A 102 0.78 15.33 1.28
C THR A 102 2.18 14.93 0.79
N TYR A 103 2.68 13.77 1.22
CA TYR A 103 4.00 13.27 0.83
C TYR A 103 4.04 12.84 -0.64
N LEU A 104 2.98 12.19 -1.11
CA LEU A 104 2.86 11.68 -2.48
C LEU A 104 2.75 12.80 -3.52
N LEU A 105 2.31 14.00 -3.13
CA LEU A 105 2.32 15.20 -3.99
C LEU A 105 3.74 15.67 -4.38
N ARG A 106 4.79 15.15 -3.72
CA ARG A 106 6.19 15.50 -4.03
C ARG A 106 6.79 14.64 -5.14
N TYR A 107 6.10 13.58 -5.52
CA TYR A 107 6.46 12.69 -6.62
C TYR A 107 5.57 12.99 -7.81
#